data_AF-A0A645C005-F1
#
_entry.id   AF-A0A645C005-F1
#
_cell.length_a   1.000
_cell.length_b   1.000
_cell.length_c   1.000
_cell.angle_alpha   90.00
_cell.angle_beta   90.00
_cell.angle_gamma   90.00
#
_symmetry.space_group_name_H-M   'P 1'
#
loop_
_entity.id
_entity.type
_entity.pdbx_description
1 polymer ?
#
loop_
_entity_poly.entity_id
_entity_poly.type
_entity_poly.pdbx_seq_one_letter_code
_entity_poly.pdbx_strand_id
1 'polypeptide(L)'
;MHIYSKFFGEYSHTVGQVLLTRDVVEDDHIRENVCNTFETLIENQIIPIVNENDTVSIDEIENIVRFGDNDNLSAIVAKLIKADLLIILSDIDGFYDSDPRKNSNSKLIKEIKSITPQLEACCGGAGSNLGTGGMITKLSAAKVATESGVNMVLANGEEPKIILNILNGEEIGTLFTINNGQM
;
A
#
# COMPACT_ATOMS: atom_id res chain seq x y z
N MET A 1 13.12 5.46 -12.64
CA MET A 1 13.88 4.19 -12.76
C MET A 1 15.40 4.33 -12.60
N HIS A 2 16.08 5.23 -13.34
CA HIS A 2 17.55 5.36 -13.27
C HIS A 2 18.11 5.57 -11.85
N ILE A 3 17.46 6.41 -11.04
CA ILE A 3 17.86 6.66 -9.64
C ILE A 3 17.83 5.38 -8.81
N TYR A 4 16.76 4.58 -8.91
CA TYR A 4 16.67 3.29 -8.22
C TYR A 4 17.79 2.34 -8.65
N SER A 5 18.01 2.19 -9.96
CA SER A 5 19.08 1.32 -10.47
C SER A 5 20.46 1.75 -9.99
N LYS A 6 20.74 3.06 -9.92
CA LYS A 6 21.99 3.57 -9.38
C LYS A 6 22.17 3.20 -7.91
N PHE A 7 21.22 3.57 -7.05
CA PHE A 7 21.36 3.37 -5.61
C PHE A 7 21.34 1.89 -5.21
N PHE A 8 20.46 1.08 -5.79
CA PHE A 8 20.48 -0.37 -5.53
C PHE A 8 21.76 -1.04 -6.07
N GLY A 9 22.28 -0.56 -7.20
CA GLY A 9 23.54 -1.06 -7.77
C GLY A 9 24.75 -0.83 -6.87
N GLU A 10 24.78 0.24 -6.07
CA GLU A 10 25.82 0.49 -5.06
C GLU A 10 25.86 -0.62 -3.98
N TYR A 11 24.74 -1.32 -3.76
CA TYR A 11 24.61 -2.45 -2.86
C TYR A 11 24.60 -3.81 -3.59
N SER A 12 25.02 -3.86 -4.86
CA SER A 12 25.03 -5.07 -5.70
C SER A 12 23.65 -5.72 -5.92
N HIS A 13 22.58 -4.92 -5.88
CA HIS A 13 21.23 -5.36 -6.20
C HIS A 13 20.81 -4.92 -7.60
N THR A 14 20.17 -5.83 -8.33
CA THR A 14 19.52 -5.54 -9.61
C THR A 14 18.06 -5.17 -9.36
N VAL A 15 17.54 -4.23 -10.13
CA VAL A 15 16.13 -3.81 -10.08
C VAL A 15 15.44 -4.09 -11.42
N GLY A 16 14.17 -4.50 -11.37
CA GLY A 16 13.32 -4.73 -12.54
C GLY A 16 12.13 -3.77 -12.52
N GLN A 17 11.90 -3.04 -13.61
CA GLN A 17 10.73 -2.16 -13.70
C GLN A 17 9.49 -2.97 -14.08
N VAL A 18 8.40 -2.78 -13.32
CA VAL A 18 7.09 -3.35 -13.63
C VAL A 18 6.08 -2.21 -13.70
N LEU A 19 5.41 -2.06 -14.84
CA LEU A 19 4.37 -1.05 -15.04
C LEU A 19 3.04 -1.78 -15.17
N LEU A 20 2.08 -1.46 -14.31
CA LEU A 20 0.78 -2.14 -14.24
C LEU A 20 -0.37 -1.21 -14.59
N THR A 21 -1.43 -1.81 -15.11
CA THR A 21 -2.73 -1.18 -15.38
C THR A 21 -3.82 -1.94 -14.63
N ARG A 22 -5.04 -1.40 -14.62
CA ARG A 22 -6.19 -1.97 -13.93
C ARG A 22 -6.62 -3.35 -14.42
N ASP A 23 -6.39 -3.62 -15.68
CA ASP A 23 -6.66 -4.91 -16.33
C ASP A 23 -6.06 -6.11 -15.57
N VAL A 24 -4.98 -5.93 -14.78
CA VAL A 24 -4.44 -6.97 -13.90
C VAL A 24 -5.45 -7.52 -12.88
N VAL A 25 -6.47 -6.73 -12.52
CA VAL A 25 -7.54 -7.14 -11.60
C VAL A 25 -8.67 -7.86 -12.35
N GLU A 26 -8.93 -7.45 -13.59
CA GLU A 26 -10.13 -7.84 -14.34
C GLU A 26 -9.89 -9.01 -15.30
N ASP A 27 -8.66 -9.17 -15.79
CA ASP A 27 -8.26 -10.20 -16.74
C ASP A 27 -7.35 -11.25 -16.09
N ASP A 28 -7.82 -12.49 -16.06
CA ASP A 28 -7.13 -13.62 -15.46
C ASP A 28 -5.78 -13.96 -16.13
N HIS A 29 -5.68 -13.80 -17.46
CA HIS A 29 -4.46 -14.07 -18.20
C HIS A 29 -3.41 -13.00 -17.95
N ILE A 30 -3.81 -11.73 -17.93
CA ILE A 30 -2.91 -10.61 -17.59
C ILE A 30 -2.40 -10.80 -16.16
N ARG A 31 -3.30 -11.16 -15.24
CA ARG A 31 -2.96 -11.44 -13.85
C ARG A 31 -1.94 -12.56 -13.71
N GLU A 32 -2.13 -13.69 -14.40
CA GLU A 32 -1.19 -14.81 -14.38
C GLU A 32 0.20 -14.41 -14.89
N ASN A 33 0.25 -13.66 -16.00
CA ASN A 33 1.51 -13.15 -16.55
C ASN A 33 2.25 -12.23 -15.56
N VAL A 34 1.51 -11.37 -14.86
CA VAL A 34 2.07 -10.49 -13.83
C VAL A 34 2.62 -11.32 -12.66
N CYS A 35 1.86 -12.30 -12.14
CA CYS A 35 2.34 -13.18 -11.07
C CYS A 35 3.62 -13.92 -11.46
N ASN A 36 3.65 -14.53 -12.65
CA ASN A 36 4.83 -15.23 -13.17
C ASN A 36 6.06 -14.29 -13.29
N THR A 37 5.82 -13.03 -13.67
CA THR A 37 6.88 -12.02 -13.76
C THR A 37 7.45 -11.70 -12.38
N PHE A 38 6.60 -11.46 -11.38
CA PHE A 38 7.06 -11.20 -10.01
C PHE A 38 7.82 -12.40 -9.42
N GLU A 39 7.30 -13.62 -9.60
CA GLU A 39 7.95 -14.85 -9.15
C GLU A 39 9.34 -14.98 -9.77
N THR A 40 9.45 -14.83 -11.10
CA THR A 40 10.74 -14.91 -11.81
C THR A 40 11.73 -13.84 -11.32
N LEU A 41 11.28 -12.59 -11.13
CA LEU A 41 12.16 -11.52 -10.65
C LEU A 41 12.71 -11.84 -9.25
N ILE A 42 11.83 -12.26 -8.33
CA ILE A 42 12.18 -12.56 -6.94
C ILE A 42 13.11 -13.79 -6.86
N GLU A 43 12.83 -14.86 -7.62
CA GLU A 43 13.69 -16.06 -7.69
C GLU A 43 15.11 -15.73 -8.17
N ASN A 44 15.24 -14.75 -9.07
CA ASN A 44 16.53 -14.26 -9.57
C ASN A 44 17.15 -13.16 -8.70
N GLN A 45 16.62 -12.91 -7.50
CA GLN A 45 17.09 -11.87 -6.56
C GLN A 45 17.06 -10.46 -7.16
N ILE A 46 16.13 -10.21 -8.09
CA ILE A 46 15.89 -8.90 -8.70
C ILE A 46 14.78 -8.20 -7.92
N ILE A 47 15.01 -6.96 -7.51
CA ILE A 47 14.05 -6.15 -6.76
C ILE A 47 13.05 -5.50 -7.74
N PRO A 48 11.75 -5.86 -7.70
CA PRO A 48 10.76 -5.23 -8.56
C PRO A 48 10.48 -3.80 -8.10
N ILE A 49 10.52 -2.84 -9.02
CA ILE A 49 10.10 -1.45 -8.81
C ILE A 49 8.83 -1.24 -9.63
N VAL A 50 7.70 -1.16 -8.92
CA VAL A 50 6.36 -1.14 -9.49
C VAL A 50 5.83 0.29 -9.56
N ASN A 51 5.13 0.63 -10.64
CA ASN A 51 4.34 1.85 -10.74
C ASN A 51 3.13 1.63 -11.67
N GLU A 52 2.15 2.53 -11.63
CA GLU A 52 1.11 2.56 -12.65
C GLU A 52 1.69 2.92 -14.03
N ASN A 53 1.11 2.37 -15.08
CA ASN A 53 1.41 2.71 -16.46
C ASN A 53 0.51 3.83 -16.97
N ASP A 54 0.77 5.06 -16.53
CA ASP A 54 -0.03 6.25 -16.85
C ASP A 54 -0.19 6.51 -18.36
N THR A 55 0.73 6.01 -19.20
CA THR A 55 0.72 6.27 -20.65
C THR A 55 -0.38 5.49 -21.39
N VAL A 56 -0.78 4.33 -20.86
CA VAL A 56 -1.80 3.46 -21.46
C VAL A 56 -3.00 3.24 -20.55
N SER A 57 -2.96 3.76 -19.32
CA SER A 57 -4.09 3.75 -18.40
C SER A 57 -5.23 4.60 -18.98
N ILE A 58 -6.40 3.99 -19.14
CA ILE A 58 -7.64 4.66 -19.61
C ILE A 58 -8.50 5.16 -18.43
N ASP A 59 -8.04 4.94 -17.20
CA ASP A 59 -8.76 5.20 -15.95
C ASP A 59 -9.07 6.70 -15.72
N GLU A 60 -8.46 7.62 -16.47
CA GLU A 60 -8.80 9.05 -16.43
C GLU A 60 -10.05 9.42 -17.26
N ILE A 61 -10.43 8.61 -18.24
CA ILE A 61 -11.46 8.96 -19.24
C ILE A 61 -12.86 8.47 -18.82
N GLU A 62 -12.93 7.39 -18.05
CA GLU A 62 -14.18 6.85 -17.52
C GLU A 62 -14.20 7.06 -16.00
N ASN A 63 -15.30 7.55 -15.41
CA ASN A 63 -15.45 7.88 -13.97
C ASN A 63 -15.40 6.65 -13.03
N ILE A 64 -14.46 5.73 -13.26
CA ILE A 64 -14.27 4.47 -12.56
C ILE A 64 -13.12 4.66 -11.55
N VAL A 65 -13.24 4.01 -10.39
CA VAL A 65 -12.34 4.11 -9.23
C VAL A 65 -10.86 4.04 -9.65
N ARG A 66 -10.12 5.14 -9.57
CA ARG A 66 -8.76 5.26 -10.13
C ARG A 66 -7.77 4.22 -9.55
N PHE A 67 -6.92 3.64 -10.40
CA PHE A 67 -5.59 3.14 -9.98
C PHE A 67 -4.64 4.26 -9.53
N GLY A 68 -4.98 5.52 -9.83
CA GLY A 68 -4.19 6.74 -9.59
C GLY A 68 -3.85 7.09 -8.14
N ASP A 69 -3.93 6.11 -7.25
CA ASP A 69 -3.35 6.11 -5.92
C ASP A 69 -2.52 4.82 -5.74
N ASN A 70 -1.22 5.01 -5.51
CA ASN A 70 -0.28 3.91 -5.30
C ASN A 70 -0.54 3.12 -4.00
N ASP A 71 -1.34 3.62 -3.05
CA ASP A 71 -1.77 2.86 -1.88
C ASP A 71 -2.57 1.62 -2.34
N ASN A 72 -3.60 1.80 -3.18
CA ASN A 72 -4.38 0.67 -3.72
C ASN A 72 -3.56 -0.23 -4.65
N LEU A 73 -2.73 0.34 -5.54
CA LEU A 73 -1.83 -0.45 -6.39
C LEU A 73 -0.93 -1.36 -5.54
N SER A 74 -0.35 -0.83 -4.46
CA SER A 74 0.53 -1.59 -3.57
C SER A 74 -0.21 -2.75 -2.88
N ALA A 75 -1.47 -2.55 -2.48
CA ALA A 75 -2.30 -3.60 -1.89
C ALA A 75 -2.68 -4.69 -2.91
N ILE A 76 -2.95 -4.31 -4.17
CA ILE A 76 -3.19 -5.26 -5.25
C ILE A 76 -1.93 -6.08 -5.52
N VAL A 77 -0.76 -5.44 -5.65
CA VAL A 77 0.51 -6.14 -5.82
C VAL A 77 0.77 -7.10 -4.67
N ALA A 78 0.59 -6.66 -3.42
CA ALA A 78 0.77 -7.48 -2.23
C ALA A 78 -0.14 -8.72 -2.25
N LYS A 79 -1.39 -8.56 -2.66
CA LYS A 79 -2.33 -9.67 -2.89
C LYS A 79 -1.84 -10.63 -3.97
N LEU A 80 -1.41 -10.11 -5.13
CA LEU A 80 -0.99 -10.92 -6.28
C LEU A 80 0.21 -11.80 -5.95
N ILE A 81 1.20 -11.23 -5.26
CA ILE A 81 2.42 -11.96 -4.88
C ILE A 81 2.29 -12.72 -3.55
N LYS A 82 1.11 -12.68 -2.91
CA LYS A 82 0.84 -13.27 -1.59
C LYS A 82 1.86 -12.83 -0.53
N ALA A 83 2.12 -11.53 -0.45
CA ALA A 83 3.05 -10.96 0.50
C ALA A 83 2.59 -11.21 1.96
N ASP A 84 3.54 -11.37 2.89
CA ASP A 84 3.22 -11.48 4.31
C ASP A 84 2.84 -10.13 4.95
N LEU A 85 3.42 -9.05 4.41
CA LEU A 85 3.31 -7.69 4.96
C LEU A 85 3.39 -6.64 3.85
N LEU A 86 2.46 -5.70 3.86
CA LEU A 86 2.53 -4.43 3.12
C LEU A 86 2.95 -3.31 4.06
N ILE A 87 4.00 -2.55 3.72
CA ILE A 87 4.40 -1.35 4.46
C ILE A 87 4.14 -0.12 3.60
N ILE A 88 3.23 0.75 4.03
CA ILE A 88 2.99 2.06 3.43
C ILE A 88 3.72 3.12 4.24
N LEU A 89 4.67 3.79 3.59
CA LEU A 89 5.38 4.94 4.14
C LEU A 89 4.70 6.23 3.67
N SER A 90 4.23 7.05 4.61
CA SER A 90 3.52 8.31 4.34
C SER A 90 4.15 9.49 5.07
N ASP A 91 3.67 10.68 4.80
CA ASP A 91 3.89 11.91 5.59
C ASP A 91 3.16 11.96 6.95
N ILE A 92 2.45 10.88 7.32
CA ILE A 92 1.72 10.76 8.58
C ILE A 92 2.24 9.59 9.40
N ASP A 93 2.13 9.70 10.73
CA ASP A 93 2.62 8.66 11.64
C ASP A 93 1.75 7.39 11.63
N GLY A 94 0.49 7.50 11.22
CA GLY A 94 -0.47 6.41 11.20
C GLY A 94 -1.89 6.91 11.35
N PHE A 95 -2.82 6.03 11.73
CA PHE A 95 -4.20 6.39 12.03
C PHE A 95 -4.35 6.90 13.44
N TYR A 96 -5.17 7.93 13.60
CA TYR A 96 -5.49 8.52 14.89
C TYR A 96 -6.97 8.28 15.23
N ASP A 97 -7.29 8.22 16.52
CA ASP A 97 -8.67 8.11 17.02
C ASP A 97 -9.54 9.34 16.70
N SER A 98 -8.90 10.45 16.34
CA SER A 98 -9.50 11.73 15.97
C SER A 98 -8.49 12.58 15.20
N ASP A 99 -8.95 13.58 14.42
CA ASP A 99 -8.05 14.43 13.62
C ASP A 99 -7.06 15.21 14.52
N PRO A 100 -5.74 14.89 14.46
CA PRO A 100 -4.73 15.53 15.31
C PRO A 100 -4.59 17.03 15.07
N ARG A 101 -5.05 17.52 13.91
CA ARG A 101 -5.06 18.96 13.58
C ARG A 101 -6.14 19.73 14.34
N LYS A 102 -7.17 19.04 14.82
CA LYS A 102 -8.34 19.62 15.50
C LYS A 102 -8.42 19.23 16.98
N ASN A 103 -7.85 18.08 17.34
CA ASN A 103 -7.85 17.56 18.70
C ASN A 103 -6.41 17.26 19.13
N SER A 104 -5.86 18.09 20.03
CA SER A 104 -4.53 17.87 20.60
C SER A 104 -4.43 16.65 21.51
N ASN A 105 -5.56 16.08 21.93
CA ASN A 105 -5.61 14.85 22.72
C ASN A 105 -5.78 13.59 21.83
N SER A 106 -5.68 13.72 20.51
CA SER A 106 -5.77 12.56 19.62
C SER A 106 -4.65 11.57 19.92
N LYS A 107 -4.97 10.28 19.78
CA LYS A 107 -4.03 9.20 20.02
C LYS A 107 -3.83 8.38 18.76
N LEU A 108 -2.57 8.08 18.49
CA LEU A 108 -2.18 7.13 17.45
C LEU A 108 -2.75 5.75 17.81
N ILE A 109 -3.50 5.16 16.88
CA ILE A 109 -4.01 3.81 16.97
C ILE A 109 -2.86 2.87 16.58
N LYS A 110 -2.43 2.03 17.52
CA LYS A 110 -1.31 1.10 17.30
C LYS A 110 -1.70 -0.11 16.46
N GLU A 111 -2.91 -0.63 16.67
CA GLU A 111 -3.39 -1.84 16.00
C GLU A 111 -4.87 -1.69 15.63
N ILE A 112 -5.23 -2.09 14.42
CA ILE A 112 -6.59 -2.15 13.89
C ILE A 112 -6.85 -3.59 13.41
N LYS A 113 -7.67 -4.32 14.16
CA LYS A 113 -8.03 -5.72 13.86
C LYS A 113 -9.18 -5.87 12.87
N SER A 114 -10.00 -4.84 12.78
CA SER A 114 -11.16 -4.82 11.90
C SER A 114 -11.45 -3.40 11.47
N ILE A 115 -11.59 -3.22 10.16
CA ILE A 115 -12.02 -1.95 9.56
C ILE A 115 -13.54 -1.90 9.69
N THR A 116 -14.02 -1.05 10.60
CA THR A 116 -15.44 -0.89 10.90
C THR A 116 -16.05 0.26 10.08
N PRO A 117 -17.36 0.26 9.81
CA PRO A 117 -18.04 1.39 9.17
C PRO A 117 -17.83 2.72 9.91
N GLN A 118 -17.66 2.68 11.23
CA GLN A 118 -17.34 3.85 12.05
C GLN A 118 -15.95 4.40 11.71
N LEU A 119 -14.94 3.53 11.56
CA LEU A 119 -13.60 3.92 11.15
C LEU A 119 -13.60 4.51 9.74
N GLU A 120 -14.35 3.90 8.80
CA GLU A 120 -14.54 4.42 7.44
C GLU A 120 -15.20 5.82 7.47
N ALA A 121 -16.26 6.01 8.27
CA ALA A 121 -16.94 7.29 8.42
C ALA A 121 -16.04 8.38 9.04
N CYS A 122 -15.20 8.03 10.02
CA CYS A 122 -14.21 8.93 10.59
C CYS A 122 -13.21 9.44 9.55
N CYS A 123 -12.84 8.60 8.57
CA CYS A 123 -11.93 8.96 7.49
C CYS A 123 -12.62 9.78 6.37
N GLY A 124 -13.93 9.58 6.17
CA GLY A 124 -14.74 10.29 5.16
C GLY A 124 -15.11 11.74 5.52
N GLY A 125 -15.01 12.14 6.79
CA GLY A 125 -15.39 13.48 7.26
C GLY A 125 -14.30 14.57 7.13
N ALA A 126 -13.07 14.20 6.77
CA ALA A 126 -11.96 15.15 6.61
C ALA A 126 -12.07 15.87 5.26
N GLY A 127 -12.81 16.98 5.25
CA GLY A 127 -12.98 17.82 4.09
C GLY A 127 -11.66 18.23 3.43
N SER A 128 -11.49 17.83 2.18
CA SER A 128 -11.01 18.73 1.14
C SER A 128 -11.73 18.37 -0.15
N ASN A 129 -12.60 19.26 -0.62
CA ASN A 129 -13.26 19.16 -1.92
C ASN A 129 -12.27 19.24 -3.10
N LEU A 130 -10.95 19.15 -2.88
CA LEU A 130 -9.92 19.32 -3.91
C LEU A 130 -8.55 18.64 -3.58
N GLY A 131 -8.46 17.69 -2.65
CA GLY A 131 -7.16 17.13 -2.19
C GLY A 131 -7.13 15.60 -2.01
N THR A 132 -6.48 14.91 -2.94
CA THR A 132 -5.76 13.60 -2.88
C THR A 132 -6.27 12.40 -2.08
N GLY A 133 -7.45 12.37 -1.46
CA GLY A 133 -8.04 11.14 -0.90
C GLY A 133 -7.22 10.41 0.18
N GLY A 134 -6.16 11.01 0.71
CA GLY A 134 -5.00 10.28 1.26
C GLY A 134 -5.24 9.34 2.45
N MET A 135 -6.23 9.58 3.32
CA MET A 135 -6.55 8.66 4.42
C MET A 135 -7.56 7.59 3.99
N ILE A 136 -8.48 7.95 3.09
CA ILE A 136 -9.48 7.04 2.53
C ILE A 136 -8.78 5.99 1.67
N THR A 137 -7.79 6.40 0.87
CA THR A 137 -6.96 5.50 0.05
C THR A 137 -6.18 4.50 0.90
N LYS A 138 -5.54 4.95 1.98
CA LYS A 138 -4.81 4.08 2.93
C LYS A 138 -5.74 3.08 3.61
N LEU A 139 -6.94 3.51 3.99
CA LEU A 139 -7.93 2.61 4.58
C LEU A 139 -8.44 1.58 3.55
N SER A 140 -8.65 2.00 2.30
CA SER A 140 -8.98 1.10 1.18
C SER A 140 -7.88 0.08 0.93
N ALA A 141 -6.62 0.51 0.87
CA ALA A 141 -5.46 -0.36 0.73
C ALA A 141 -5.36 -1.36 1.89
N ALA A 142 -5.55 -0.90 3.13
CA ALA A 142 -5.55 -1.77 4.31
C ALA A 142 -6.65 -2.83 4.23
N LYS A 143 -7.84 -2.47 3.74
CA LYS A 143 -8.95 -3.40 3.53
C LYS A 143 -8.60 -4.45 2.49
N VAL A 144 -8.13 -4.04 1.32
CA VAL A 144 -7.73 -4.96 0.24
C VAL A 144 -6.64 -5.92 0.71
N ALA A 145 -5.63 -5.40 1.41
CA ALA A 145 -4.53 -6.21 1.93
C ALA A 145 -5.03 -7.22 2.97
N THR A 146 -5.73 -6.76 4.01
CA THR A 146 -6.17 -7.63 5.12
C THR A 146 -7.22 -8.66 4.71
N GLU A 147 -8.14 -8.32 3.80
CA GLU A 147 -9.10 -9.28 3.21
C GLU A 147 -8.40 -10.33 2.33
N SER A 148 -7.20 -10.03 1.82
CA SER A 148 -6.38 -10.95 1.03
C SER A 148 -5.39 -11.77 1.86
N GLY A 149 -5.48 -11.68 3.20
CA GLY A 149 -4.56 -12.39 4.10
C GLY A 149 -3.19 -11.72 4.26
N VAL A 150 -3.08 -10.43 3.94
CA VAL A 150 -1.84 -9.66 4.06
C VAL A 150 -1.97 -8.64 5.20
N ASN A 151 -1.04 -8.64 6.15
CA ASN A 151 -0.98 -7.58 7.16
C ASN A 151 -0.52 -6.27 6.51
N MET A 152 -0.92 -5.12 7.04
CA MET A 152 -0.44 -3.82 6.54
C MET A 152 0.06 -2.93 7.69
N VAL A 153 1.19 -2.26 7.52
CA VAL A 153 1.66 -1.20 8.41
C VAL A 153 1.61 0.13 7.69
N LEU A 154 1.00 1.13 8.31
CA LEU A 154 1.11 2.53 7.91
C LEU A 154 2.04 3.25 8.88
N ALA A 155 3.10 3.87 8.37
CA ALA A 155 4.07 4.59 9.18
C ALA A 155 4.64 5.83 8.47
N ASN A 156 5.32 6.69 9.24
CA ASN A 156 5.96 7.89 8.73
C ASN A 156 7.25 7.54 7.94
N GLY A 157 7.34 8.01 6.69
CA GLY A 157 8.46 7.74 5.78
C GLY A 157 9.66 8.67 5.89
N GLU A 158 9.65 9.66 6.79
CA GLU A 158 10.73 10.66 6.91
C GLU A 158 12.09 10.03 7.25
N GLU A 159 12.11 8.97 8.07
CA GLU A 159 13.32 8.20 8.40
C GLU A 159 13.16 6.73 7.97
N PRO A 160 13.66 6.34 6.78
CA PRO A 160 13.44 5.00 6.22
C PRO A 160 13.98 3.82 7.07
N LYS A 161 14.87 4.07 8.04
CA LYS A 161 15.35 3.03 8.97
C LYS A 161 14.23 2.35 9.76
N ILE A 162 13.05 3.00 9.88
CA ILE A 162 11.90 2.40 10.53
C ILE A 162 11.45 1.08 9.88
N ILE A 163 11.77 0.83 8.61
CA ILE A 163 11.45 -0.44 7.94
C ILE A 163 12.09 -1.60 8.71
N LEU A 164 13.36 -1.47 9.13
CA LEU A 164 14.05 -2.52 9.88
C LEU A 164 13.40 -2.74 11.25
N ASN A 165 12.98 -1.67 11.91
CA ASN A 165 12.31 -1.74 13.21
C ASN A 165 10.92 -2.40 13.11
N ILE A 166 10.15 -2.08 12.06
CA ILE A 166 8.88 -2.75 11.75
C ILE A 166 9.10 -4.25 11.54
N LEU A 167 10.11 -4.62 10.75
CA LEU A 167 10.46 -6.02 10.51
C LEU A 167 10.95 -6.76 11.78
N ASN A 168 11.51 -6.03 12.74
CA ASN A 168 11.88 -6.55 14.06
C ASN A 168 10.68 -6.65 15.03
N GLY A 169 9.48 -6.23 14.63
CA GLY A 169 8.27 -6.30 15.45
C GLY A 169 8.06 -5.13 16.41
N GLU A 170 8.74 -4.00 16.20
CA GLU A 170 8.48 -2.78 16.99
C GLU A 170 7.12 -2.15 16.64
N GLU A 171 6.41 -1.60 17.64
CA GLU A 171 5.10 -0.96 17.48
C GLU A 171 5.18 0.45 16.84
N ILE A 172 5.52 0.48 15.55
CA ILE A 172 5.67 1.69 14.74
C ILE A 172 4.40 1.94 13.91
N GLY A 173 3.91 3.17 13.98
CA GLY A 173 2.71 3.60 13.27
C GLY A 173 1.45 2.83 13.66
N THR A 174 0.70 2.40 12.64
CA THR A 174 -0.54 1.62 12.80
C THR A 174 -0.43 0.30 12.04
N LEU A 175 -0.58 -0.81 12.77
CA LEU A 175 -0.68 -2.16 12.21
C LEU A 175 -2.15 -2.53 11.94
N PHE A 176 -2.46 -2.89 10.71
CA PHE A 176 -3.68 -3.56 10.29
C PHE A 176 -3.42 -5.06 10.22
N THR A 177 -4.11 -5.83 11.07
CA THR A 177 -3.93 -7.28 11.10
C THR A 177 -4.98 -7.98 10.26
N ILE A 178 -4.60 -9.11 9.66
CA ILE A 178 -5.55 -10.03 9.03
C ILE A 178 -6.67 -10.39 10.00
N ASN A 179 -7.90 -10.40 9.49
CA ASN A 179 -9.06 -10.69 10.31
C ASN A 179 -9.17 -12.21 10.44
N ASN A 180 -8.64 -12.80 11.52
CA ASN A 180 -8.70 -14.26 11.78
C ASN A 180 -10.12 -14.79 12.06
N GLY A 181 -11.16 -14.00 11.78
CA GLY A 181 -12.57 -14.34 12.01
C GLY A 181 -13.29 -14.74 10.73
N GLN A 182 -12.98 -15.94 10.21
CA GLN A 182 -13.81 -16.87 9.41
C GLN A 182 -12.88 -17.75 8.55
N MET A 183 -12.35 -18.81 9.17
CA MET A 183 -12.17 -20.09 8.48
C MET A 183 -13.43 -20.93 8.70
#